data_AF-A0A8E2B6G0-F1
#
_entry.id   AF-A0A8E2B6G0-F1
#
_cell.length_a   1.000
_cell.length_b   1.000
_cell.length_c   1.000
_cell.angle_alpha   90.00
_cell.angle_beta   90.00
_cell.angle_gamma   90.00
#
_symmetry.space_group_name_H-M   'P 1'
#
loop_
_entity.id
_entity.type
_entity.pdbx_description
1 polymer ?
#
loop_
_entity_poly.entity_id
_entity_poly.type
_entity_poly.pdbx_seq_one_letter_code
_entity_poly.pdbx_strand_id
1 'polypeptide(L)'
;MPVESSATGDAVDLAPLGTLGTAWQTTLDGAMYGQPLVVGGQILAATENVLYALAPADGSVRGQLNLGTVPHFTSPTLSGDHAYVGTMTGVVAVSGA
;
A
#
# COMPACT_ATOMS: atom_id res chain seq x y z
N MET A 1 11.29 1.70 45.12
CA MET A 1 12.11 2.16 43.99
C MET A 1 11.75 1.29 42.80
N PRO A 2 11.30 1.85 41.66
CA PRO A 2 10.91 1.02 40.52
C PRO A 2 12.16 0.48 39.83
N VAL A 3 12.07 -0.74 39.30
CA VAL A 3 13.06 -1.31 38.39
C VAL A 3 12.56 -1.06 36.98
N GLU A 4 13.22 -0.17 36.24
CA GLU A 4 12.98 -0.06 34.80
C GLU A 4 13.90 -1.05 34.10
N SER A 5 13.30 -2.04 33.44
CA SER A 5 13.98 -3.04 32.65
C SER A 5 14.66 -2.37 31.45
N SER A 6 15.98 -2.38 31.42
CA SER A 6 16.77 -1.95 30.26
C SER A 6 16.63 -2.99 29.14
N ALA A 7 15.68 -2.76 28.23
CA ALA A 7 15.66 -3.46 26.94
C ALA A 7 16.71 -2.81 26.04
N THR A 8 17.90 -3.39 25.96
CA THR A 8 18.93 -2.99 24.99
C THR A 8 18.53 -3.57 23.63
N GLY A 9 17.81 -2.78 22.83
CA GLY A 9 17.70 -3.02 21.40
C GLY A 9 18.91 -2.42 20.71
N ASP A 10 19.68 -3.24 19.98
CA ASP A 10 20.72 -2.76 19.06
C ASP A 10 20.08 -1.80 18.05
N ALA A 11 20.29 -0.51 18.24
CA ALA A 11 19.93 0.48 17.25
C ALA A 11 20.87 0.30 16.05
N VAL A 12 20.33 -0.19 14.93
CA VAL A 12 21.03 -0.15 13.64
C VAL A 12 21.49 1.29 13.41
N ASP A 13 22.77 1.48 13.09
CA ASP A 13 23.35 2.78 12.73
C ASP A 13 22.75 3.24 11.39
N LEU A 14 21.55 3.81 11.47
CA LEU A 14 20.87 4.42 10.34
C LEU A 14 21.47 5.81 10.17
N ALA A 15 21.88 6.14 8.95
CA ALA A 15 22.27 7.49 8.60
C ALA A 15 21.20 8.49 9.08
N PRO A 16 21.60 9.69 9.55
CA PRO A 16 20.65 10.71 9.99
C PRO A 16 19.59 10.91 8.92
N LEU A 17 18.31 10.75 9.30
CA LEU A 17 17.21 10.98 8.38
C LEU A 17 17.29 12.45 7.92
N GLY A 18 17.24 12.66 6.60
CA GLY A 18 17.09 13.99 6.03
C GLY A 18 15.75 14.62 6.43
N THR A 19 15.50 15.85 5.98
CA THR A 19 14.20 16.48 6.17
C THR A 19 13.13 15.69 5.42
N LEU A 20 12.11 15.24 6.14
CA LEU A 20 10.95 14.60 5.53
C LEU A 20 10.13 15.63 4.75
N GLY A 21 9.80 15.30 3.50
CA GLY A 21 8.98 16.12 2.63
C GLY A 21 8.14 15.25 1.68
N THR A 22 7.10 15.84 1.10
CA THR A 22 6.27 15.17 0.10
C THR A 22 7.09 14.91 -1.17
N ALA A 23 7.30 13.65 -1.53
CA ALA A 23 7.95 13.28 -2.78
C ALA A 23 7.04 13.54 -3.99
N TRP A 24 5.78 13.11 -3.89
CA TRP A 24 4.72 13.33 -4.87
C TRP A 24 3.36 13.11 -4.21
N GLN A 25 2.31 13.53 -4.91
CA GLN A 25 0.93 13.29 -4.52
C GLN A 25 0.07 13.03 -5.76
N THR A 26 -0.83 12.05 -5.66
CA THR A 26 -1.76 11.68 -6.74
C THR A 26 -3.18 11.77 -6.22
N THR A 27 -4.06 12.44 -6.97
CA THR A 27 -5.50 12.42 -6.72
C THR A 27 -6.11 11.22 -7.41
N LEU A 28 -6.84 10.39 -6.65
CA LEU A 28 -7.56 9.22 -7.15
C LEU A 28 -9.06 9.45 -7.02
N ASP A 29 -9.83 8.79 -7.87
CA ASP A 29 -11.29 8.83 -7.78
C ASP A 29 -11.78 7.86 -6.69
N GLY A 30 -12.37 8.43 -5.64
CA GLY A 30 -12.93 7.71 -4.50
C GLY A 30 -12.05 7.76 -3.24
N ALA A 31 -12.65 7.43 -2.10
CA ALA A 31 -11.92 7.35 -0.84
C ALA A 31 -11.06 6.08 -0.79
N MET A 32 -9.91 6.17 -0.13
CA MET A 32 -9.05 5.03 0.19
C MET A 32 -9.06 4.84 1.70
N TYR A 33 -9.53 3.68 2.15
CA TYR A 33 -9.57 3.34 3.58
C TYR A 33 -8.60 2.21 3.95
N GLY A 34 -8.17 1.41 2.98
CA GLY A 34 -7.18 0.34 3.18
C GLY A 34 -5.74 0.81 3.01
N GLN A 35 -4.80 -0.10 3.28
CA GLN A 35 -3.38 0.16 3.10
C GLN A 35 -2.96 -0.10 1.65
N PRO A 36 -2.13 0.78 1.03
CA PRO A 36 -1.52 0.48 -0.26
C PRO A 36 -0.45 -0.61 -0.12
N LEU A 37 -0.19 -1.32 -1.21
CA LEU A 37 0.83 -2.37 -1.32
C LEU A 37 1.92 -1.96 -2.31
N VAL A 38 3.16 -1.84 -1.84
CA VAL A 38 4.34 -1.62 -2.70
C VAL A 38 4.89 -2.97 -3.14
N VAL A 39 4.87 -3.26 -4.43
CA VAL A 39 5.25 -4.58 -4.95
C VAL A 39 5.62 -4.48 -6.44
N GLY A 40 6.57 -5.29 -6.95
CA GLY A 40 6.84 -5.40 -8.39
C GLY A 40 7.24 -4.10 -9.09
N GLY A 41 7.75 -3.11 -8.37
CA GLY A 41 8.06 -1.79 -8.94
C GLY A 41 6.83 -0.89 -9.16
N GLN A 42 5.72 -1.18 -8.50
CA GLN A 42 4.48 -0.42 -8.49
C GLN A 42 3.90 -0.27 -7.08
N ILE A 43 2.93 0.62 -6.93
CA ILE A 43 2.12 0.80 -5.73
C ILE A 43 0.68 0.45 -6.10
N LEU A 44 0.12 -0.54 -5.45
CA LEU A 44 -1.28 -0.92 -5.57
C LEU A 44 -2.11 -0.20 -4.50
N ALA A 45 -3.07 0.61 -4.91
CA ALA A 45 -3.94 1.36 -4.01
C ALA A 45 -5.42 1.12 -4.38
N ALA A 46 -6.22 0.65 -3.43
CA ALA A 46 -7.64 0.37 -3.64
C ALA A 46 -8.51 1.49 -3.07
N THR A 47 -9.34 2.10 -3.91
CA THR A 47 -10.43 2.99 -3.49
C THR A 47 -11.72 2.21 -3.28
N GLU A 48 -12.81 2.91 -2.99
CA GLU A 48 -14.18 2.35 -2.82
C GLU A 48 -14.68 1.49 -3.99
N ASN A 49 -14.03 1.55 -5.15
CA ASN A 49 -14.45 0.80 -6.33
C ASN A 49 -13.34 0.52 -7.37
N VAL A 50 -12.12 1.04 -7.22
CA VAL A 50 -11.06 0.90 -8.22
C VAL A 50 -9.73 0.52 -7.54
N LEU A 51 -9.02 -0.42 -8.13
CA LEU A 51 -7.61 -0.69 -7.85
C LEU A 51 -6.75 0.10 -8.82
N TYR A 52 -5.86 0.95 -8.32
CA TYR A 52 -4.88 1.69 -9.08
C TYR A 52 -3.50 1.06 -8.95
N ALA A 53 -2.75 1.02 -10.05
CA ALA A 53 -1.32 0.76 -10.05
C ALA A 53 -0.56 2.05 -10.33
N LEU A 54 0.24 2.53 -9.37
CA LEU A 54 0.99 3.77 -9.45
C LEU A 54 2.49 3.50 -9.61
N ALA A 55 3.17 4.41 -10.31
CA ALA A 55 4.62 4.46 -10.36
C ALA A 55 5.20 4.96 -9.02
N PRO A 56 6.15 4.26 -8.39
CA PRO A 56 6.77 4.73 -7.15
C PRO A 56 7.59 6.03 -7.30
N ALA A 57 8.09 6.29 -8.51
CA ALA A 57 8.99 7.41 -8.77
C ALA A 57 8.29 8.78 -8.76
N ASP A 58 7.06 8.84 -9.26
CA ASP A 58 6.34 10.11 -9.48
C ASP A 58 4.85 10.05 -9.14
N GLY A 59 4.33 8.89 -8.71
CA GLY A 59 2.92 8.69 -8.38
C GLY A 59 1.99 8.55 -9.58
N SER A 60 2.52 8.53 -10.81
CA SER A 60 1.70 8.44 -12.02
C SER A 60 0.90 7.14 -12.09
N VAL A 61 -0.36 7.23 -12.54
CA VAL A 61 -1.22 6.06 -12.73
C VAL A 61 -0.75 5.29 -13.96
N ARG A 62 -0.30 4.04 -13.76
CA ARG A 62 0.10 3.11 -14.83
C ARG A 62 -1.05 2.21 -15.29
N GLY A 63 -2.04 2.01 -14.43
CA GLY A 63 -3.21 1.19 -14.73
C GLY A 63 -4.28 1.32 -13.67
N GLN A 64 -5.50 0.92 -14.03
CA GLN A 64 -6.64 0.89 -13.14
C GLN A 64 -7.56 -0.29 -13.46
N LEU A 65 -8.20 -0.84 -12.43
CA LEU A 65 -9.12 -1.96 -12.53
C LEU A 65 -10.35 -1.70 -11.66
N ASN A 66 -11.55 -1.79 -12.23
CA ASN A 66 -12.79 -1.69 -11.47
C ASN A 66 -12.98 -2.95 -10.61
N LEU A 67 -13.15 -2.75 -9.30
CA LEU A 67 -13.36 -3.79 -8.29
C LEU A 67 -14.85 -4.02 -7.98
N GLY A 68 -15.74 -3.16 -8.46
CA GLY A 68 -17.14 -3.13 -8.08
C GLY A 68 -17.31 -2.70 -6.63
N THR A 69 -18.19 -3.37 -5.89
CA THR A 69 -18.40 -3.10 -4.46
C THR A 69 -17.36 -3.84 -3.63
N VAL A 70 -16.66 -3.12 -2.76
CA VAL A 70 -15.65 -3.67 -1.85
C VAL A 70 -16.04 -3.46 -0.39
N PRO A 71 -15.48 -4.24 0.56
CA PRO A 71 -15.56 -3.94 1.98
C PRO A 71 -15.03 -2.54 2.29
N HIS A 72 -15.54 -1.95 3.37
CA HIS A 72 -15.14 -0.59 3.77
C HIS A 72 -13.62 -0.44 3.88
N PHE A 73 -12.94 -1.43 4.48
CA PHE A 73 -11.48 -1.52 4.46
C PHE A 73 -11.05 -2.57 3.44
N THR A 74 -10.37 -2.13 2.37
CA THR A 74 -9.91 -3.01 1.30
C THR A 74 -8.42 -2.79 1.08
N SER A 75 -7.63 -3.81 1.42
CA SER A 75 -6.17 -3.76 1.36
C SER A 75 -5.66 -4.88 0.47
N PRO A 76 -4.89 -4.58 -0.60
CA PRO A 76 -4.29 -5.62 -1.43
C PRO A 76 -3.28 -6.45 -0.64
N THR A 77 -3.21 -7.74 -0.91
CA THR A 77 -2.21 -8.66 -0.34
C THR A 77 -1.49 -9.42 -1.44
N LEU A 78 -0.22 -9.76 -1.24
CA LEU A 78 0.60 -10.49 -2.21
C LEU A 78 0.71 -11.97 -1.83
N SER A 79 0.57 -12.86 -2.80
CA SER A 79 1.02 -14.25 -2.69
C SER A 79 1.57 -14.72 -4.04
N GLY A 80 2.82 -15.19 -4.03
CA GLY A 80 3.53 -15.50 -5.27
C GLY A 80 3.67 -14.26 -6.16
N ASP A 81 3.27 -14.40 -7.42
CA ASP A 81 3.24 -13.36 -8.46
C ASP A 81 1.87 -12.66 -8.60
N HIS A 82 0.96 -12.89 -7.65
CA HIS A 82 -0.41 -12.37 -7.67
C HIS A 82 -0.70 -11.48 -6.46
N ALA A 83 -1.22 -10.29 -6.74
CA ALA A 83 -1.90 -9.47 -5.75
C ALA A 83 -3.39 -9.82 -5.72
N TYR A 84 -3.95 -9.92 -4.51
CA TYR A 84 -5.35 -10.26 -4.26
C TYR A 84 -6.07 -9.11 -3.58
N VAL A 85 -7.28 -8.86 -4.03
CA VAL A 85 -8.19 -7.86 -3.45
C VAL A 85 -9.54 -8.53 -3.17
N GLY A 86 -9.97 -8.48 -1.92
CA GLY A 86 -11.31 -8.95 -1.53
C GLY A 86 -12.37 -7.95 -1.97
N THR A 87 -13.45 -8.45 -2.57
CA THR A 87 -14.63 -7.68 -2.96
C THR A 87 -15.86 -8.26 -2.25
N MET A 88 -17.01 -7.60 -2.37
CA MET A 88 -18.27 -8.16 -1.87
C MET A 88 -18.78 -9.36 -2.69
N THR A 89 -18.20 -9.61 -3.86
CA THR A 89 -18.62 -10.67 -4.78
C THR A 89 -17.59 -11.79 -4.94
N GLY A 90 -16.40 -11.64 -4.34
CA GLY A 90 -15.35 -12.65 -4.41
C GLY A 90 -13.96 -12.05 -4.21
N VAL A 91 -12.99 -12.60 -4.93
CA VAL A 91 -11.59 -12.13 -4.89
C VAL A 91 -11.16 -11.80 -6.31
N VAL A 92 -10.59 -10.61 -6.49
CA VAL A 92 -9.90 -10.20 -7.72
C VAL A 92 -8.42 -10.52 -7.55
N ALA A 93 -7.83 -11.16 -8.56
CA ALA A 93 -6.39 -11.43 -8.62
C ALA A 93 -5.77 -10.63 -9.78
N VAL A 94 -4.63 -9.99 -9.51
CA VAL A 94 -3.84 -9.24 -10.49
C VAL A 94 -2.45 -9.86 -10.57
N SER A 95 -2.07 -10.34 -11.74
CA SER A 95 -0.75 -10.94 -11.99
C SER A 95 0.33 -9.89 -12.25
N GLY A 96 1.60 -10.26 -12.03
CA GLY A 96 2.74 -9.37 -12.26
C GLY A 96 2.92 -8.32 -11.17
N ALA A 97 2.37 -8.59 -9.99
CA ALA A 97 2.52 -7.80 -8.79
C ALA A 97 3.87 -8.06 -8.14
#